data_AF-A0A2V6RRD2-F1
#
_entry.id   AF-A0A2V6RRD2-F1
#
_cell.length_a   1.000
_cell.length_b   1.000
_cell.length_c   1.000
_cell.angle_alpha   90.00
_cell.angle_beta   90.00
_cell.angle_gamma   90.00
#
_symmetry.space_group_name_H-M   'P 1'
#
loop_
_entity.id
_entity.type
_entity.pdbx_description
1 polymer ?
#
loop_
_entity_poly.entity_id
_entity_poly.type
_entity_poly.pdbx_seq_one_letter_code
_entity_poly.pdbx_strand_id
1 'polypeptide(L)' 'EAGAGFAGMGSEIAATIQEEAFDDLDAPVARITGENAPMPYARNLELLKTPSRAKILAAIRRVCA' A
#
# COMPACT_ATOMS: atom_id res chain seq x y z
N GLU A 1 -3.06 2.46 -2.91
CA GLU A 1 -4.49 2.67 -3.24
C GLU A 1 -5.23 3.32 -2.07
N ALA A 2 -6.32 4.04 -2.31
CA ALA A 2 -7.07 4.72 -1.23
C ALA A 2 -8.02 3.79 -0.46
N GLY A 3 -8.40 2.66 -1.07
CA GLY A 3 -9.26 1.64 -0.47
C GLY A 3 -8.55 0.85 0.64
N ALA A 4 -9.32 -0.04 1.29
CA ALA A 4 -8.78 -1.02 2.22
C ALA A 4 -7.79 -1.94 1.50
N GLY A 5 -6.74 -2.37 2.19
CA GLY A 5 -5.66 -3.14 1.57
C GLY A 5 -5.92 -4.64 1.43
N PHE A 6 -7.00 -5.14 2.03
CA PHE A 6 -7.45 -6.52 1.89
C PHE A 6 -8.25 -6.69 0.61
N ALA A 7 -7.87 -7.68 -0.21
CA ALA A 7 -8.50 -7.98 -1.50
C ALA A 7 -8.66 -6.75 -2.42
N GLY A 8 -7.67 -5.84 -2.38
CA GLY A 8 -7.63 -4.62 -3.18
C GLY A 8 -6.98 -4.84 -4.54
N MET A 9 -6.98 -3.80 -5.37
CA MET A 9 -6.26 -3.83 -6.65
C MET A 9 -4.76 -4.01 -6.42
N GLY A 10 -4.23 -3.41 -5.36
CA GLY A 10 -2.83 -3.55 -5.00
C GLY A 10 -2.42 -4.99 -4.67
N SER A 11 -3.32 -5.83 -4.17
CA SER A 11 -2.98 -7.26 -3.94
C SER A 11 -2.86 -8.04 -5.23
N GLU A 12 -3.73 -7.77 -6.21
CA GLU A 12 -3.67 -8.44 -7.52
C GLU A 12 -2.37 -8.05 -8.25
N ILE A 13 -2.07 -6.76 -8.31
CA ILE A 13 -0.82 -6.27 -8.93
C ILE A 13 0.40 -6.90 -8.28
N ALA A 14 0.44 -6.99 -6.95
CA ALA A 14 1.57 -7.61 -6.25
C ALA A 14 1.66 -9.12 -6.52
N ALA A 15 0.54 -9.82 -6.64
CA ALA A 15 0.51 -11.24 -6.98
C ALA A 15 1.01 -11.47 -8.42
N THR A 16 0.49 -10.72 -9.40
CA THR A 16 0.93 -10.82 -10.80
C THR A 16 2.42 -10.56 -10.95
N ILE A 17 2.96 -9.51 -10.31
CA ILE A 17 4.41 -9.21 -10.36
C ILE A 17 5.21 -10.38 -9.76
N GLN A 18 4.73 -10.95 -8.65
CA GLN A 18 5.38 -12.07 -7.97
C GLN A 18 5.32 -13.38 -8.78
N GLU A 19 4.33 -13.56 -9.65
CA GLU A 19 4.20 -14.72 -10.52
C GLU A 19 4.98 -14.57 -11.83
N GLU A 20 4.97 -13.38 -12.44
CA GLU A 20 5.49 -13.15 -13.79
C GLU A 20 6.91 -12.57 -13.82
N ALA A 21 7.33 -11.85 -12.77
CA ALA A 21 8.56 -11.05 -12.78
C ALA A 21 9.36 -11.15 -11.47
N PHE A 22 9.28 -12.29 -10.77
CA PHE A 22 9.96 -12.46 -9.49
C PHE A 22 11.49 -12.33 -9.60
N ASP A 23 12.08 -12.92 -10.64
CA ASP A 23 13.53 -12.93 -10.81
C ASP A 23 14.09 -11.52 -11.14
N ASP A 24 13.24 -10.60 -11.60
CA ASP A 24 13.60 -9.22 -11.91
C ASP A 24 13.47 -8.27 -10.68
N LEU A 25 12.98 -8.77 -9.53
CA LEU A 25 12.78 -7.95 -8.33
C LEU A 25 14.04 -7.89 -7.45
N ASP A 26 14.65 -6.71 -7.36
CA ASP A 26 15.72 -6.43 -6.38
C ASP A 26 15.21 -6.31 -4.93
N ALA A 27 13.90 -6.14 -4.73
CA ALA A 27 13.27 -5.92 -3.44
C ALA A 27 11.79 -6.35 -3.43
N PRO A 28 11.22 -6.69 -2.27
CA PRO A 28 9.82 -7.13 -2.17
C PRO A 28 8.83 -6.01 -2.51
N VAL A 29 7.72 -6.38 -3.17
CA VAL A 29 6.64 -5.44 -3.53
C VAL A 29 5.93 -4.92 -2.29
N ALA A 30 6.17 -3.65 -1.95
CA ALA A 30 5.48 -2.98 -0.85
C ALA A 30 4.14 -2.37 -1.30
N ARG A 31 3.10 -2.52 -0.48
CA ARG A 31 1.77 -1.95 -0.74
C ARG A 31 1.43 -0.89 0.30
N ILE A 32 1.00 0.27 -0.18
CA ILE A 32 0.47 1.36 0.67
C ILE A 32 -1.02 1.50 0.38
N THR A 33 -1.82 1.21 1.40
CA THR A 33 -3.29 1.17 1.31
C THR A 33 -3.91 2.02 2.41
N GLY A 34 -5.21 2.29 2.30
CA GLY A 34 -5.95 2.83 3.43
C GLY A 34 -6.09 1.79 4.54
N GLU A 35 -6.32 2.25 5.76
CA GLU A 35 -6.49 1.32 6.89
C GLU A 35 -7.78 0.50 6.78
N ASN A 36 -7.72 -0.74 7.26
CA ASN A 36 -8.81 -1.72 7.25
C ASN A 36 -9.88 -1.38 8.32
N ALA A 37 -10.54 -0.24 8.14
CA ALA A 37 -11.66 0.23 8.94
C ALA A 37 -12.71 0.91 8.05
N PRO A 38 -13.98 1.01 8.44
CA PRO A 38 -14.95 1.87 7.76
C PRO A 38 -14.47 3.34 7.71
N MET A 39 -14.94 4.14 6.76
CA MET A 39 -14.58 5.56 6.68
C MET A 39 -15.15 6.33 7.89
N PRO A 40 -14.31 6.93 8.75
CA PRO A 40 -14.77 7.68 9.90
C PRO A 40 -15.23 9.09 9.49
N TYR A 41 -16.21 9.63 10.21
CA TYR A 41 -16.70 11.01 9.99
C TYR A 41 -15.71 12.07 10.50
N ALA A 42 -15.01 11.80 11.60
CA ALA A 42 -14.09 12.75 12.21
C ALA A 42 -12.85 12.99 11.31
N ARG A 43 -12.60 14.25 10.95
CA ARG A 43 -11.56 14.64 9.98
C ARG A 43 -10.16 14.15 10.35
N ASN A 44 -9.82 14.17 11.64
CA ASN A 44 -8.55 13.65 12.13
C ASN A 44 -8.38 12.15 11.83
N LEU A 45 -9.44 11.36 11.95
CA LEU A 45 -9.43 9.92 11.67
C LEU A 45 -9.47 9.62 10.18
N GLU A 46 -10.18 10.44 9.40
CA GLU A 46 -10.22 10.35 7.93
C GLU A 46 -8.81 10.49 7.32
N LEU A 47 -8.03 11.45 7.83
CA LEU A 47 -6.65 11.69 7.43
C LEU A 47 -5.72 10.53 7.80
N LEU A 48 -5.96 9.84 8.91
CA LEU A 48 -5.18 8.67 9.33
C LEU A 48 -5.51 7.42 8.52
N LYS A 49 -6.78 7.28 8.12
CA LYS A 49 -7.24 6.17 7.28
C LYS A 49 -6.69 6.29 5.86
N THR A 50 -6.59 7.50 5.33
CA THR A 50 -6.14 7.74 3.96
C THR A 50 -4.61 7.63 3.86
N PRO A 51 -4.05 7.00 2.80
CA PRO A 51 -2.61 7.03 2.57
C PRO A 51 -2.07 8.45 2.49
N SER A 52 -0.97 8.72 3.20
CA SER A 52 -0.33 10.04 3.20
C SER A 52 1.00 10.01 2.46
N ARG A 53 1.44 11.19 1.99
CA ARG A 53 2.77 11.36 1.37
C ARG A 53 3.90 10.85 2.26
N ALA A 54 3.78 11.02 3.58
CA ALA A 54 4.76 10.53 4.54
C ALA A 54 4.83 9.00 4.56
N LYS A 55 3.68 8.31 4.55
CA LYS A 55 3.62 6.83 4.45
C LYS A 55 4.26 6.33 3.15
N ILE A 56 4.03 7.02 2.03
CA ILE A 56 4.63 6.69 0.73
C ILE A 56 6.16 6.83 0.78
N LEU A 57 6.68 7.96 1.25
CA LEU A 57 8.12 8.18 1.33
C LEU A 57 8.82 7.18 2.26
N ALA A 58 8.20 6.84 3.39
CA ALA A 58 8.73 5.82 4.30
C ALA A 58 8.77 4.43 3.63
N ALA A 59 7.73 4.06 2.87
CA ALA A 59 7.70 2.80 2.14
C ALA A 59 8.77 2.74 1.04
N ILE A 60 8.94 3.82 0.24
CA ILE A 60 9.99 3.89 -0.79
C ILE A 60 11.36 3.70 -0.14
N ARG A 61 11.65 4.44 0.94
CA ARG A 61 12.92 4.31 1.66
C ARG A 61 13.16 2.91 2.21
N ARG A 62 12.10 2.21 2.65
CA ARG A 62 12.20 0.83 3.13
C ARG A 62 12.52 -0.16 2.02
N VAL A 63 12.02 0.07 0.80
CA VAL A 63 12.26 -0.81 -0.35
C VAL A 63 13.62 -0.56 -0.99
N CYS A 64 14.09 0.70 -1.00
CA CYS A 64 15.38 1.08 -1.59
C CYS A 64 16.56 1.00 -0.61
N ALA A 65 16.35 0.58 0.64
CA ALA A 65 17.39 0.41 1.66
C ALA A 65 17.88 -1.04 1.68
#